data_AF-A0A7G5MPE5-F1
#
_entry.id   AF-A0A7G5MPE5-F1
#
_cell.length_a   1.000
_cell.length_b   1.000
_cell.length_c   1.000
_cell.angle_alpha   90.00
_cell.angle_beta   90.00
_cell.angle_gamma   90.00
#
_symmetry.space_group_name_H-M   'P 1'
#
loop_
_entity.id
_entity.type
_entity.pdbx_description
1 polymer ?
#
loop_
_entity_poly.entity_id
_entity_poly.type
_entity_poly.pdbx_seq_one_letter_code
_entity_poly.pdbx_strand_id
1 'polypeptide(L)'
;MGNSQNNRRSILPIALDVLALITATFGSILSSYKILSLVLGIITCIILIALLAKEFGAGGVMVGVLISIGLMILMIMQVLKSPPDEFSDKISKDTKLGSLELSVEELVVGYRDQDGNRKITAGLNVEKYMCDNIVLKSIDYDVVLEKYKVQDGKIMFSNIPAGTYDVRIQLNGFSLYSGTIKLKESDLSKNIWSKTVCVQSDNDYKDLQIIITDSDGALIKGYKCDFNVLGTDYEIKDIVSDAEGKLPYVFSMPSDVGFQLTLHYDNEENYTNEYLVSEVDNPLYVQFSTPPKEKIPVTEVHQPDDVATIVSLPEWNVEEDMGIDGKRYGGGIKVSISDMFISMGSNGSKDVTSRITIPLDGNYDETIFEGVFVLDQSMYGSNSTGTISILINNEEVFTTGEIDGNTLNAFPFNVDFGDADSLIILTEAHLSSSDFVYGFVAEK
;
A
#
# COMPACT_ATOMS: atom_id res chain seq x y z
N MET A 1 -3.78 44.47 -103.83
CA MET A 1 -3.10 43.37 -103.12
C MET A 1 -2.22 43.98 -102.05
N GLY A 2 -2.52 43.71 -100.77
CA GLY A 2 -1.77 44.21 -99.62
C GLY A 2 -2.41 43.65 -98.34
N ASN A 3 -2.07 42.40 -98.03
CA ASN A 3 -2.60 41.66 -96.89
C ASN A 3 -2.00 42.19 -95.58
N SER A 4 -2.82 42.81 -94.74
CA SER A 4 -2.54 43.02 -93.33
C SER A 4 -2.90 41.73 -92.57
N GLN A 5 -1.92 40.87 -92.33
CA GLN A 5 -2.09 39.74 -91.42
C GLN A 5 -1.73 40.18 -89.99
N ASN A 6 -2.79 40.40 -89.21
CA ASN A 6 -2.77 40.52 -87.76
C ASN A 6 -2.08 39.31 -87.12
N ASN A 7 -0.87 39.51 -86.59
CA ASN A 7 -0.12 38.49 -85.87
C ASN A 7 -0.66 38.39 -84.42
N ARG A 8 -1.86 37.83 -84.23
CA ARG A 8 -2.37 37.44 -82.91
C ARG A 8 -1.61 36.20 -82.46
N ARG A 9 -0.50 36.38 -81.73
CA ARG A 9 0.14 35.30 -80.98
C ARG A 9 -0.90 34.71 -80.01
N SER A 10 -1.15 33.40 -80.08
CA SER A 10 -2.12 32.74 -79.23
C SER A 10 -1.64 32.78 -77.78
N ILE A 11 -2.37 33.48 -76.91
CA ILE A 11 -2.10 33.62 -75.47
C ILE A 11 -2.37 32.31 -74.70
N LEU A 12 -3.12 31.39 -75.33
CA LEU A 12 -3.63 30.16 -74.73
C LEU A 12 -2.55 29.16 -74.22
N PRO A 13 -1.44 28.90 -74.93
CA PRO A 13 -0.43 27.94 -74.48
C PRO A 13 0.32 28.42 -73.23
N ILE A 14 0.64 29.71 -73.18
CA ILE A 14 1.37 30.34 -72.07
C ILE A 14 0.48 30.39 -70.82
N ALA A 15 -0.81 30.68 -70.99
CA ALA A 15 -1.77 30.63 -69.91
C ALA A 15 -1.88 29.22 -69.30
N LEU A 16 -1.80 28.17 -70.14
CA LEU A 16 -1.79 26.77 -69.71
C LEU A 16 -0.50 26.39 -68.99
N ASP A 17 0.67 26.82 -69.46
CA ASP A 17 1.96 26.55 -68.81
C ASP A 17 2.09 27.28 -67.47
N VAL A 18 1.63 28.53 -67.39
CA VAL A 18 1.55 29.30 -66.14
C VAL A 18 0.59 28.64 -65.16
N LEU A 19 -0.59 28.20 -65.64
CA LEU A 19 -1.56 27.51 -64.80
C LEU A 19 -1.00 26.17 -64.29
N ALA A 20 -0.33 25.40 -65.15
CA ALA A 20 0.31 24.13 -64.78
C ALA A 20 1.40 24.34 -63.71
N LEU A 21 2.25 25.35 -63.90
CA LEU A 21 3.32 25.69 -62.96
C LEU A 21 2.75 26.10 -61.58
N ILE A 22 1.69 26.91 -61.57
CA ILE A 22 0.97 27.28 -60.34
C ILE A 22 0.35 26.03 -59.70
N THR A 23 -0.36 25.18 -60.46
CA THR A 23 -0.97 23.97 -59.88
C THR A 23 0.06 22.97 -59.33
N ALA A 24 1.22 22.83 -59.96
CA ALA A 24 2.28 21.91 -59.51
C ALA A 24 2.96 22.40 -58.23
N THR A 25 3.19 23.70 -58.10
CA THR A 25 3.80 24.28 -56.89
C THR A 25 2.82 24.49 -55.76
N PHE A 26 1.56 24.78 -56.07
CA PHE A 26 0.52 24.94 -55.05
C PHE A 26 -0.15 23.63 -54.64
N GLY A 27 -0.09 22.59 -55.48
CA GLY A 27 -0.54 21.24 -55.15
C GLY A 27 0.35 20.53 -54.11
N SER A 28 1.64 20.88 -54.02
CA SER A 28 2.57 20.29 -53.04
C SER A 28 2.54 20.95 -51.65
N ILE A 29 1.78 22.06 -51.50
CA ILE A 29 1.58 22.81 -50.24
C ILE A 29 0.76 22.00 -49.21
N LEU A 30 0.16 20.90 -49.63
CA LEU A 30 -0.47 19.91 -48.74
C LEU A 30 0.54 19.07 -47.92
N SER A 31 1.84 19.26 -48.08
CA SER A 31 2.87 18.53 -47.34
C SER A 31 3.43 19.34 -46.14
N SER A 32 3.83 18.63 -45.08
CA SER A 32 4.24 19.16 -43.77
C SER A 32 5.48 20.07 -43.76
N TYR A 33 6.09 20.36 -44.91
CA TYR A 33 7.36 21.09 -45.03
C TYR A 33 7.14 22.56 -45.45
N LYS A 34 6.58 23.36 -44.53
CA LYS A 34 6.20 24.78 -44.77
C LYS A 34 7.36 25.65 -45.29
N ILE A 35 8.58 25.45 -44.79
CA ILE A 35 9.77 26.23 -45.20
C ILE A 35 10.20 25.88 -46.62
N LEU A 36 10.22 24.58 -46.96
CA LEU A 36 10.60 24.11 -48.30
C LEU A 36 9.59 24.58 -49.35
N SER A 37 8.30 24.57 -49.00
CA SER A 37 7.23 25.10 -49.85
C SER A 37 7.38 26.59 -50.15
N LEU A 38 7.77 27.40 -49.15
CA LEU A 38 8.03 28.83 -49.34
C LEU A 38 9.20 29.08 -50.30
N VAL A 39 10.29 28.31 -50.18
CA VAL A 39 11.46 28.40 -51.07
C VAL A 39 11.07 28.04 -52.50
N LEU A 40 10.31 26.95 -52.69
CA LEU A 40 9.77 26.55 -54.00
C LEU A 40 8.84 27.61 -54.60
N GLY A 41 7.97 28.23 -53.80
CA GLY A 41 7.09 29.30 -54.23
C GLY A 41 7.83 30.54 -54.74
N ILE A 42 8.92 30.93 -54.06
CA ILE A 42 9.78 32.05 -54.48
C ILE A 42 10.45 31.73 -55.83
N ILE A 43 10.98 30.51 -55.99
CA ILE A 43 11.60 30.06 -57.24
C ILE A 43 10.58 30.12 -58.38
N THR A 44 9.35 29.68 -58.14
CA THR A 44 8.28 29.73 -59.15
C THR A 44 7.90 31.15 -59.53
N CYS A 45 7.85 32.08 -58.58
CA CYS A 45 7.62 33.50 -58.87
C CYS A 45 8.73 34.09 -59.77
N ILE A 46 9.99 33.72 -59.51
CA ILE A 46 11.13 34.16 -60.34
C ILE A 46 11.01 33.60 -61.77
N ILE A 47 10.66 32.31 -61.91
CA ILE A 47 10.46 31.67 -63.21
C ILE A 47 9.30 32.33 -63.97
N LEU A 48 8.18 32.61 -63.30
CA LEU A 48 7.02 33.29 -63.87
C LEU A 48 7.39 34.68 -64.42
N ILE A 49 8.12 35.47 -63.63
CA ILE A 49 8.59 36.81 -64.04
C ILE A 49 9.51 36.69 -65.26
N ALA A 50 10.44 35.73 -65.26
CA ALA A 50 11.37 35.53 -66.38
C ALA A 50 10.64 35.11 -67.68
N LEU A 51 9.63 34.24 -67.59
CA LEU A 51 8.82 33.82 -68.74
C LEU A 51 8.02 34.99 -69.31
N LEU A 52 7.35 35.76 -68.46
CA LEU A 52 6.56 36.92 -68.89
C LEU A 52 7.45 38.05 -69.44
N ALA A 53 8.63 38.27 -68.86
CA ALA A 53 9.61 39.23 -69.34
C ALA A 53 10.14 38.88 -70.74
N LYS A 54 10.41 37.59 -70.98
CA LYS A 54 10.88 37.10 -72.28
C LYS A 54 9.87 37.37 -73.40
N GLU A 55 8.59 37.33 -73.08
CA GLU A 55 7.53 37.34 -74.09
C GLU A 55 6.86 38.70 -74.29
N PHE A 56 6.73 39.49 -73.21
CA PHE A 56 6.06 40.79 -73.20
C PHE A 56 6.98 41.95 -72.80
N GLY A 57 8.29 41.71 -72.66
CA GLY A 57 9.27 42.73 -72.33
C GLY A 57 9.00 43.39 -70.97
N ALA A 58 9.23 44.70 -70.87
CA ALA A 58 9.06 45.46 -69.62
C ALA A 58 7.62 45.41 -69.06
N GLY A 59 6.60 45.31 -69.92
CA GLY A 59 5.21 45.15 -69.50
C GLY A 59 4.95 43.79 -68.85
N GLY A 60 5.61 42.74 -69.35
CA GLY A 60 5.54 41.40 -68.76
C GLY A 60 6.18 41.31 -67.38
N VAL A 61 7.29 42.03 -67.15
CA VAL A 61 7.92 42.12 -65.83
C VAL A 61 6.95 42.71 -64.80
N MET A 62 6.30 43.82 -65.13
CA MET A 62 5.35 44.48 -64.21
C MET A 62 4.16 43.58 -63.86
N VAL A 63 3.58 42.90 -64.84
CA VAL A 63 2.47 41.97 -64.62
C VAL A 63 2.92 40.76 -63.80
N GLY A 64 4.09 40.19 -64.11
CA GLY A 64 4.65 39.06 -63.37
C GLY A 64 4.95 39.39 -61.90
N VAL A 65 5.45 40.59 -61.62
CA VAL A 65 5.68 41.05 -60.25
C VAL A 65 4.37 41.18 -59.47
N LEU A 66 3.32 41.78 -60.06
CA LEU A 66 2.02 41.91 -59.40
C LEU A 66 1.39 40.54 -59.07
N ILE A 67 1.44 39.59 -60.01
CA ILE A 67 0.95 38.23 -59.79
C ILE A 67 1.77 37.54 -58.69
N SER A 68 3.09 37.68 -58.71
CA SER A 68 3.98 37.09 -57.71
C SER A 68 3.72 37.64 -56.30
N ILE A 69 3.46 38.95 -56.17
CA ILE A 69 3.07 39.56 -54.88
C ILE A 69 1.76 38.94 -54.38
N GLY A 70 0.74 38.83 -55.24
CA GLY A 70 -0.54 38.19 -54.87
C GLY A 70 -0.37 36.74 -54.42
N LEU A 71 0.44 35.96 -55.14
CA LEU A 71 0.73 34.56 -54.81
C LEU A 71 1.52 34.44 -53.50
N MET A 72 2.49 35.32 -53.26
CA MET A 72 3.25 35.35 -52.01
C MET A 72 2.38 35.72 -50.80
N ILE A 73 1.45 36.68 -50.95
CA ILE A 73 0.49 37.03 -49.90
C ILE A 73 -0.42 35.82 -49.57
N LEU A 74 -0.92 35.10 -50.58
CA LEU A 74 -1.73 33.90 -50.38
C LEU A 74 -0.93 32.77 -49.70
N MET A 75 0.33 32.56 -50.08
CA MET A 75 1.21 31.59 -49.40
C MET A 75 1.46 31.99 -47.94
N ILE A 76 1.76 33.26 -47.67
CA ILE A 76 1.97 33.76 -46.30
C ILE A 76 0.69 33.58 -45.48
N MET A 77 -0.49 33.89 -46.02
CA MET A 77 -1.77 33.63 -45.34
C MET A 77 -2.00 32.15 -45.03
N GLN A 78 -1.57 31.24 -45.90
CA GLN A 78 -1.68 29.80 -45.66
C GLN A 78 -0.63 29.28 -44.67
N VAL A 79 0.59 29.83 -44.66
CA VAL A 79 1.62 29.52 -43.67
C VAL A 79 1.25 30.04 -42.28
N LEU A 80 0.68 31.25 -42.21
CA LEU A 80 0.13 31.89 -41.01
C LEU A 80 -1.17 31.25 -40.54
N LYS A 81 -1.85 30.47 -41.38
CA LYS A 81 -2.89 29.56 -40.92
C LYS A 81 -2.19 28.53 -40.03
N SER A 82 -2.30 28.73 -38.72
CA SER A 82 -1.91 27.76 -37.71
C SER A 82 -2.45 26.38 -38.13
N PRO A 83 -1.75 25.28 -37.84
CA PRO A 83 -2.40 23.97 -37.93
C PRO A 83 -3.76 24.07 -37.23
N PRO A 84 -4.82 23.41 -37.74
CA PRO A 84 -6.11 23.45 -37.07
C PRO A 84 -5.84 23.09 -35.60
N ASP A 85 -6.24 23.98 -34.69
CA ASP A 85 -6.32 23.61 -33.28
C ASP A 85 -7.14 22.32 -33.28
N GLU A 86 -6.59 21.24 -32.70
CA GLU A 86 -7.13 19.85 -32.74
C GLU A 86 -8.61 19.78 -32.32
N PHE A 87 -9.09 20.87 -31.72
CA PHE A 87 -10.40 21.10 -31.16
C PHE A 87 -11.30 22.12 -31.91
N SER A 88 -10.75 22.89 -32.85
CA SER A 88 -11.38 24.13 -33.39
C SER A 88 -12.79 23.97 -33.97
N ASP A 89 -13.12 22.81 -34.55
CA ASP A 89 -14.44 22.56 -35.15
C ASP A 89 -15.43 21.87 -34.21
N LYS A 90 -14.97 21.39 -33.03
CA LYS A 90 -15.75 20.54 -32.11
C LYS A 90 -16.16 21.22 -30.81
N ILE A 91 -15.66 22.43 -30.53
CA ILE A 91 -15.85 23.11 -29.26
C ILE A 91 -16.75 24.35 -29.42
N SER A 92 -17.64 24.59 -28.45
CA SER A 92 -18.40 25.84 -28.36
C SER A 92 -17.47 27.03 -28.11
N LYS A 93 -17.77 28.19 -28.70
CA LYS A 93 -16.96 29.40 -28.52
C LYS A 93 -16.83 29.86 -27.06
N ASP A 94 -17.77 29.45 -26.21
CA ASP A 94 -17.81 29.83 -24.81
C ASP A 94 -17.03 28.87 -23.89
N THR A 95 -16.54 27.75 -24.42
CA THR A 95 -15.79 26.76 -23.64
C THR A 95 -14.43 27.33 -23.21
N LYS A 96 -14.13 27.27 -21.92
CA LYS A 96 -12.86 27.75 -21.39
C LYS A 96 -11.70 26.81 -21.77
N LEU A 97 -10.66 27.39 -22.35
CA LEU A 97 -9.41 26.71 -22.70
C LEU A 97 -8.33 27.01 -21.64
N GLY A 98 -7.43 26.06 -21.44
CA GLY A 98 -6.31 26.19 -20.51
C GLY A 98 -5.19 25.20 -20.81
N SER A 99 -4.20 25.14 -19.92
CA SER A 99 -3.14 24.14 -19.95
C SER A 99 -3.33 23.14 -18.81
N LEU A 100 -3.10 21.86 -19.07
CA LEU A 100 -2.99 20.85 -18.02
C LEU A 100 -1.51 20.67 -17.67
N GLU A 101 -1.21 20.89 -16.41
CA GLU A 101 0.04 20.54 -15.76
C GLU A 101 -0.17 19.22 -14.99
N LEU A 102 0.56 18.20 -15.40
CA LEU A 102 0.49 16.87 -14.80
C LEU A 102 1.79 16.57 -14.05
N SER A 103 1.69 16.55 -12.73
CA SER A 103 2.75 16.06 -11.85
C SER A 103 2.64 14.54 -11.74
N VAL A 104 3.76 13.85 -11.74
CA VAL A 104 3.81 12.39 -11.60
C VAL A 104 4.45 12.06 -10.26
N GLU A 105 3.86 11.12 -9.55
CA GLU A 105 4.41 10.56 -8.33
C GLU A 105 4.56 9.05 -8.47
N GLU A 106 5.61 8.49 -7.91
CA GLU A 106 5.84 7.05 -7.81
C GLU A 106 5.18 6.48 -6.55
N LEU A 107 4.54 5.32 -6.66
CA LEU A 107 4.07 4.55 -5.52
C LEU A 107 5.24 3.85 -4.83
N VAL A 108 5.61 4.34 -3.65
CA VAL A 108 6.65 3.73 -2.81
C VAL A 108 6.06 2.57 -2.01
N VAL A 109 4.96 2.82 -1.30
CA VAL A 109 4.26 1.81 -0.48
C VAL A 109 2.76 2.01 -0.58
N GLY A 110 2.03 0.95 -0.91
CA GLY A 110 0.60 0.84 -0.61
C GLY A 110 0.43 0.14 0.74
N TYR A 111 -0.52 0.57 1.57
CA TYR A 111 -0.86 -0.15 2.79
C TYR A 111 -2.36 -0.04 3.06
N ARG A 112 -2.95 -1.14 3.52
CA ARG A 112 -4.40 -1.23 3.69
C ARG A 112 -4.77 -1.87 5.01
N ASP A 113 -5.79 -1.30 5.64
CA ASP A 113 -6.48 -1.81 6.83
C ASP A 113 -7.99 -1.97 6.52
N GLN A 114 -8.81 -2.17 7.56
CA GLN A 114 -10.26 -2.24 7.44
C GLN A 114 -10.89 -0.89 7.00
N ASP A 115 -10.22 0.23 7.25
CA ASP A 115 -10.69 1.58 6.94
C ASP A 115 -10.38 2.00 5.49
N GLY A 116 -9.46 1.28 4.83
CA GLY A 116 -9.26 1.34 3.39
C GLY A 116 -7.81 1.35 2.95
N ASN A 117 -7.60 1.80 1.71
CA ASN A 117 -6.27 1.82 1.09
C ASN A 117 -5.62 3.18 1.29
N ARG A 118 -4.40 3.17 1.82
CA ARG A 118 -3.51 4.31 1.95
C ARG A 118 -2.27 4.07 1.09
N LYS A 119 -1.56 5.16 0.77
CA LYS A 119 -0.37 5.11 -0.05
C LYS A 119 0.64 6.17 0.36
N ILE A 120 1.91 5.83 0.22
CA ILE A 120 3.05 6.73 0.30
C ILE A 120 3.58 6.87 -1.11
N THR A 121 3.76 8.12 -1.54
CA THR A 121 4.21 8.45 -2.88
C THR A 121 5.40 9.40 -2.86
N ALA A 122 6.24 9.30 -3.88
CA ALA A 122 7.41 10.15 -4.09
C ALA A 122 7.26 10.98 -5.35
N GLY A 123 7.59 12.27 -5.28
CA GLY A 123 7.54 13.14 -6.46
C GLY A 123 8.55 12.71 -7.51
N LEU A 124 8.07 12.41 -8.72
CA LEU A 124 8.92 12.02 -9.85
C LEU A 124 9.23 13.24 -10.71
N ASN A 125 10.51 13.56 -10.88
CA ASN A 125 10.95 14.59 -11.81
C ASN A 125 10.99 14.03 -13.23
N VAL A 126 9.90 14.20 -13.98
CA VAL A 126 9.76 13.62 -15.32
C VAL A 126 10.72 14.31 -16.29
N GLU A 127 11.56 13.51 -16.94
CA GLU A 127 12.42 13.95 -18.03
C GLU A 127 11.92 13.48 -19.38
N LYS A 128 12.29 14.20 -20.45
CA LYS A 128 11.80 13.88 -21.81
C LYS A 128 12.19 12.48 -22.27
N TYR A 129 13.37 11.99 -21.90
CA TYR A 129 13.81 10.64 -22.28
C TYR A 129 13.06 9.53 -21.53
N MET A 130 12.38 9.85 -20.43
CA MET A 130 11.57 8.88 -19.70
C MET A 130 10.23 8.63 -20.39
N CYS A 131 9.76 9.55 -21.23
CA CYS A 131 8.42 9.50 -21.79
C CYS A 131 8.36 8.66 -23.07
N ASP A 132 7.86 7.43 -22.99
CA ASP A 132 7.72 6.55 -24.15
C ASP A 132 6.43 6.85 -24.92
N ASN A 133 5.30 6.81 -24.22
CA ASN A 133 4.00 7.05 -24.82
C ASN A 133 3.07 7.76 -23.83
N ILE A 134 2.63 8.96 -24.18
CA ILE A 134 1.71 9.75 -23.37
C ILE A 134 0.57 10.19 -24.27
N VAL A 135 -0.64 9.79 -23.87
CA VAL A 135 -1.86 10.07 -24.61
C VAL A 135 -2.90 10.67 -23.68
N LEU A 136 -3.48 11.79 -24.09
CA LEU A 136 -4.61 12.41 -23.42
C LEU A 136 -5.80 12.45 -24.38
N LYS A 137 -6.82 11.62 -24.15
CA LYS A 137 -8.02 11.56 -24.97
C LYS A 137 -9.15 12.32 -24.30
N SER A 138 -9.69 13.34 -24.96
CA SER A 138 -10.94 13.97 -24.54
C SER A 138 -12.12 13.04 -24.83
N ILE A 139 -12.89 12.72 -23.79
CA ILE A 139 -14.14 11.97 -23.92
C ILE A 139 -15.23 12.86 -24.50
N ASP A 140 -15.31 14.11 -24.02
CA ASP A 140 -16.39 15.03 -24.36
C ASP A 140 -16.35 15.50 -25.83
N TYR A 141 -15.14 15.60 -26.41
CA TYR A 141 -14.95 16.09 -27.78
C TYR A 141 -14.43 15.01 -28.75
N ASP A 142 -14.14 13.80 -28.26
CA ASP A 142 -13.54 12.70 -29.02
C ASP A 142 -12.31 13.14 -29.82
N VAL A 143 -11.31 13.67 -29.10
CA VAL A 143 -10.04 14.17 -29.64
C VAL A 143 -8.91 13.51 -28.86
N VAL A 144 -7.88 13.05 -29.56
CA VAL A 144 -6.68 12.44 -28.98
C VAL A 144 -5.53 13.43 -29.08
N LEU A 145 -4.91 13.74 -27.94
CA LEU A 145 -3.77 14.63 -27.82
C LEU A 145 -2.53 13.80 -27.51
N GLU A 146 -1.58 13.81 -28.44
CA GLU A 146 -0.26 13.15 -28.29
C GLU A 146 0.87 14.19 -28.18
N LYS A 147 0.56 15.47 -28.41
CA LYS A 147 1.51 16.58 -28.31
C LYS A 147 1.53 17.12 -26.88
N TYR A 148 2.65 16.92 -26.20
CA TYR A 148 2.93 17.47 -24.87
C TYR A 148 4.33 18.08 -24.83
N LYS A 149 4.61 18.81 -23.75
CA LYS A 149 5.96 19.26 -23.39
C LYS A 149 6.30 18.75 -22.00
N VAL A 150 7.58 18.49 -21.75
CA VAL A 150 8.09 18.28 -20.41
C VAL A 150 8.75 19.58 -19.96
N GLN A 151 8.30 20.12 -18.83
CA GLN A 151 8.81 21.37 -18.28
C GLN A 151 8.81 21.28 -16.75
N ASP A 152 9.93 21.66 -16.13
CA ASP A 152 10.10 21.67 -14.67
C ASP A 152 9.68 20.36 -13.99
N GLY A 153 10.01 19.23 -14.63
CA GLY A 153 9.69 17.88 -14.14
C GLY A 153 8.25 17.42 -14.34
N LYS A 154 7.43 18.17 -15.09
CA LYS A 154 6.00 17.92 -15.28
C LYS A 154 5.64 17.79 -16.75
N ILE A 155 4.55 17.07 -17.02
CA ILE A 155 3.99 16.91 -18.37
C ILE A 155 2.94 17.99 -18.61
N MET A 156 3.08 18.73 -19.71
CA MET A 156 2.27 19.89 -20.06
C MET A 156 1.49 19.66 -21.36
N PHE A 157 0.17 19.73 -21.27
CA PHE A 157 -0.72 19.85 -22.43
C PHE A 157 -1.24 21.28 -22.51
N SER A 158 -1.16 21.90 -23.67
CA SER A 158 -1.59 23.29 -23.86
C SER A 158 -2.84 23.39 -24.72
N ASN A 159 -3.62 24.44 -24.50
CA ASN A 159 -4.79 24.77 -25.30
C ASN A 159 -5.86 23.67 -25.33
N ILE A 160 -6.15 23.07 -24.18
CA ILE A 160 -7.17 22.03 -24.04
C ILE A 160 -8.42 22.60 -23.35
N PRO A 161 -9.63 22.13 -23.69
CA PRO A 161 -10.86 22.58 -23.05
C PRO A 161 -11.10 21.98 -21.66
N ALA A 162 -11.94 22.64 -20.88
CA ALA A 162 -12.60 21.99 -19.75
C ALA A 162 -13.39 20.77 -20.23
N GLY A 163 -13.34 19.68 -19.45
CA GLY A 163 -13.98 18.42 -19.81
C GLY A 163 -13.38 17.20 -19.11
N THR A 164 -13.83 16.02 -19.55
CA THR A 164 -13.39 14.72 -19.07
C THR A 164 -12.40 14.09 -20.05
N TYR A 165 -11.31 13.55 -19.51
CA TYR A 165 -10.20 13.01 -20.28
C TYR A 165 -9.78 11.65 -19.77
N ASP A 166 -9.52 10.72 -20.69
CA ASP A 166 -8.75 9.52 -20.41
C ASP A 166 -7.27 9.83 -20.62
N VAL A 167 -6.46 9.48 -19.62
CA VAL A 167 -5.02 9.67 -19.63
C VAL A 167 -4.33 8.32 -19.63
N ARG A 168 -3.33 8.17 -20.50
CA ARG A 168 -2.42 7.03 -20.52
C ARG A 168 -0.99 7.53 -20.51
N ILE A 169 -0.19 7.01 -19.60
CA ILE A 169 1.19 7.43 -19.40
C ILE A 169 2.04 6.18 -19.28
N GLN A 170 2.94 6.00 -20.24
CA GLN A 170 4.00 5.02 -20.21
C GLN A 170 5.33 5.77 -20.05
N LEU A 171 5.98 5.54 -18.91
CA LEU A 171 7.33 6.03 -18.64
C LEU A 171 8.31 4.83 -18.58
N ASN A 172 9.56 5.07 -18.97
CA ASN A 172 10.64 4.09 -18.82
C ASN A 172 10.85 3.76 -17.34
N GLY A 173 10.83 2.47 -16.99
CA GLY A 173 10.96 1.98 -15.61
C GLY A 173 9.65 1.97 -14.81
N PHE A 174 8.51 2.24 -15.45
CA PHE A 174 7.20 2.29 -14.80
C PHE A 174 6.15 1.49 -15.56
N SER A 175 5.19 0.95 -14.81
CA SER A 175 3.99 0.33 -15.35
C SER A 175 3.09 1.35 -16.04
N LEU A 176 2.34 0.90 -17.06
CA LEU A 176 1.38 1.74 -17.78
C LEU A 176 0.32 2.30 -16.83
N TYR A 177 0.34 3.61 -16.60
CA TYR A 177 -0.75 4.28 -15.92
C TYR A 177 -1.91 4.54 -16.87
N SER A 178 -3.12 4.21 -16.43
CA SER A 178 -4.37 4.53 -17.12
C SER A 178 -5.40 5.04 -16.13
N GLY A 179 -6.01 6.18 -16.42
CA GLY A 179 -7.02 6.78 -15.56
C GLY A 179 -7.87 7.82 -16.26
N THR A 180 -8.83 8.40 -15.52
CA THR A 180 -9.71 9.46 -16.01
C THR A 180 -9.54 10.72 -15.16
N ILE A 181 -9.35 11.86 -15.82
CA ILE A 181 -9.19 13.18 -15.19
C ILE A 181 -10.34 14.08 -15.62
N LYS A 182 -10.95 14.76 -14.65
CA LYS A 182 -11.95 15.80 -14.90
C LYS A 182 -11.35 17.20 -14.70
N LEU A 183 -11.44 18.02 -15.74
CA LEU A 183 -10.98 19.40 -15.77
C LEU A 183 -12.20 20.32 -15.70
N LYS A 184 -12.47 20.88 -14.52
CA LYS A 184 -13.58 21.82 -14.31
C LYS A 184 -13.09 23.24 -14.51
N GLU A 185 -13.94 24.11 -15.03
CA GLU A 185 -13.61 25.54 -15.18
C GLU A 185 -13.33 26.23 -13.84
N SER A 186 -13.99 25.78 -12.76
CA SER A 186 -13.79 26.24 -11.38
C SER A 186 -12.38 25.99 -10.86
N ASP A 187 -11.73 24.94 -11.36
CA ASP A 187 -10.43 24.48 -10.88
C ASP A 187 -9.29 25.13 -11.67
N LEU A 188 -9.62 25.94 -12.70
CA LEU A 188 -8.65 26.60 -13.55
C LEU A 188 -8.10 27.86 -12.87
N SER A 189 -6.82 27.84 -12.52
CA SER A 189 -6.12 28.98 -11.92
C SER A 189 -5.03 29.48 -12.85
N LYS A 190 -5.01 30.78 -13.16
CA LYS A 190 -4.02 31.39 -14.09
C LYS A 190 -3.92 30.63 -15.43
N ASN A 191 -5.05 30.12 -15.94
CA ASN A 191 -5.14 29.29 -17.14
C ASN A 191 -4.42 27.93 -17.06
N ILE A 192 -4.22 27.40 -15.85
CA ILE A 192 -3.61 26.10 -15.62
C ILE A 192 -4.53 25.23 -14.74
N TRP A 193 -4.74 23.98 -15.15
CA TRP A 193 -5.21 22.91 -14.29
C TRP A 193 -4.00 22.11 -13.80
N SER A 194 -3.82 22.02 -12.49
CA SER A 194 -2.80 21.16 -11.89
C SER A 194 -3.43 19.85 -11.44
N LYS A 195 -2.87 18.73 -11.90
CA LYS A 195 -3.28 17.38 -11.52
C LYS A 195 -2.05 16.54 -11.17
N THR A 196 -2.27 15.53 -10.34
CA THR A 196 -1.24 14.57 -9.95
C THR A 196 -1.72 13.17 -10.30
N VAL A 197 -0.82 12.37 -10.87
CA VAL A 197 -1.02 10.96 -11.16
C VAL A 197 0.02 10.13 -10.43
N CYS A 198 -0.34 8.91 -10.05
CA CYS A 198 0.53 8.01 -9.33
C CYS A 198 0.84 6.81 -10.23
N VAL A 199 2.11 6.62 -10.56
CA VAL A 199 2.64 5.51 -11.34
C VAL A 199 3.25 4.46 -10.40
N GLN A 200 3.27 3.21 -10.84
CA GLN A 200 3.96 2.12 -10.16
C GLN A 200 5.23 1.81 -10.94
N SER A 201 6.29 1.38 -10.26
CA SER A 201 7.46 0.86 -10.97
C SER A 201 7.07 -0.36 -11.82
N ASP A 202 7.90 -0.72 -12.78
CA ASP A 202 7.71 -1.93 -13.59
C ASP A 202 8.13 -3.22 -12.87
N ASN A 203 8.64 -3.09 -11.64
CA ASN A 203 8.93 -4.21 -10.76
C ASN A 203 7.65 -4.89 -10.25
N ASP A 204 7.77 -6.17 -9.91
CA ASP A 204 6.68 -6.90 -9.28
C ASP A 204 6.41 -6.34 -7.87
N TYR A 205 5.13 -6.12 -7.56
CA TYR A 205 4.71 -5.73 -6.21
C TYR A 205 4.31 -6.96 -5.42
N LYS A 206 4.72 -7.01 -4.15
CA LYS A 206 4.36 -8.07 -3.22
C LYS A 206 3.56 -7.52 -2.06
N ASP A 207 2.49 -8.24 -1.73
CA ASP A 207 1.71 -7.99 -0.53
C ASP A 207 2.34 -8.72 0.68
N LEU A 208 2.44 -8.03 1.81
CA LEU A 208 3.08 -8.51 3.04
C LEU A 208 2.15 -8.27 4.24
N GLN A 209 1.78 -9.35 4.90
CA GLN A 209 1.21 -9.33 6.25
C GLN A 209 2.34 -9.61 7.25
N ILE A 210 2.52 -8.74 8.23
CA ILE A 210 3.64 -8.84 9.18
C ILE A 210 3.10 -9.32 10.54
N ILE A 211 3.75 -10.33 11.11
CA ILE A 211 3.49 -10.88 12.44
C ILE A 211 4.80 -10.79 13.24
N ILE A 212 4.75 -10.25 14.44
CA ILE A 212 5.92 -9.98 15.28
C ILE A 212 5.98 -10.94 16.47
N THR A 213 7.17 -11.47 16.75
CA THR A 213 7.43 -12.39 17.85
C THR A 213 8.68 -12.02 18.63
N ASP A 214 8.78 -12.48 19.87
CA ASP A 214 9.98 -12.35 20.71
C ASP A 214 11.05 -13.38 20.34
N SER A 215 12.16 -13.37 21.08
CA SER A 215 13.30 -14.28 20.85
C SER A 215 12.99 -15.76 21.08
N ASP A 216 11.90 -16.09 21.78
CA ASP A 216 11.43 -17.46 21.99
C ASP A 216 10.32 -17.87 21.00
N GLY A 217 9.88 -16.94 20.15
CA GLY A 217 8.83 -17.16 19.16
C GLY A 217 7.41 -16.89 19.68
N ALA A 218 7.26 -16.35 20.89
CA ALA A 218 5.97 -15.94 21.42
C ALA A 218 5.49 -14.64 20.76
N LEU A 219 4.17 -14.51 20.57
CA LEU A 219 3.56 -13.36 19.89
C LEU A 219 3.71 -12.08 20.73
N ILE A 220 4.22 -11.00 20.10
CA ILE A 220 4.35 -9.69 20.75
C ILE A 220 3.07 -8.86 20.52
N LYS A 221 2.30 -8.60 21.57
CA LYS A 221 0.95 -8.00 21.51
C LYS A 221 0.94 -6.61 22.13
N GLY A 222 0.29 -5.64 21.48
CA GLY A 222 0.09 -4.29 22.03
C GLY A 222 1.33 -3.38 22.02
N TYR A 223 2.43 -3.81 21.39
CA TYR A 223 3.64 -2.99 21.26
C TYR A 223 3.62 -2.17 19.98
N LYS A 224 4.32 -1.05 20.02
CA LYS A 224 4.47 -0.13 18.89
C LYS A 224 5.65 -0.56 18.01
N CYS A 225 5.42 -0.49 16.71
CA CYS A 225 6.43 -0.73 15.71
C CYS A 225 6.44 0.39 14.67
N ASP A 226 7.62 0.83 14.29
CA ASP A 226 7.84 1.76 13.19
C ASP A 226 8.24 0.95 11.94
N PHE A 227 7.62 1.28 10.81
CA PHE A 227 7.91 0.71 9.50
C PHE A 227 8.60 1.75 8.63
N ASN A 228 9.81 1.47 8.17
CA ASN A 228 10.61 2.37 7.35
C ASN A 228 11.01 1.71 6.02
N VAL A 229 10.96 2.47 4.93
CA VAL A 229 11.44 2.02 3.61
C VAL A 229 12.90 2.42 3.44
N LEU A 230 13.78 1.43 3.31
CA LEU A 230 15.22 1.64 3.22
C LEU A 230 15.59 2.50 2.02
N GLY A 231 16.52 3.44 2.23
CA GLY A 231 16.95 4.39 1.20
C GLY A 231 16.00 5.57 0.99
N THR A 232 14.98 5.73 1.84
CA THR A 232 14.04 6.86 1.79
C THR A 232 13.81 7.45 3.19
N ASP A 233 13.16 8.61 3.24
CA ASP A 233 12.70 9.23 4.49
C ASP A 233 11.26 8.79 4.87
N TYR A 234 10.74 7.73 4.24
CA TYR A 234 9.36 7.31 4.39
C TYR A 234 9.18 6.32 5.54
N GLU A 235 8.39 6.74 6.52
CA GLU A 235 8.18 6.01 7.75
C GLU A 235 6.70 6.05 8.15
N ILE A 236 6.20 4.91 8.65
CA ILE A 236 4.89 4.79 9.29
C ILE A 236 5.15 4.43 10.75
N LYS A 237 4.78 5.35 11.65
CA LYS A 237 5.09 5.24 13.08
C LYS A 237 3.96 4.65 13.91
N ASP A 238 4.33 4.20 15.11
CA ASP A 238 3.42 3.83 16.18
C ASP A 238 2.38 2.78 15.74
N ILE A 239 2.80 1.83 14.89
CA ILE A 239 1.94 0.74 14.43
C ILE A 239 1.80 -0.26 15.57
N VAL A 240 0.59 -0.39 16.12
CA VAL A 240 0.34 -1.28 17.27
C VAL A 240 -0.03 -2.67 16.80
N SER A 241 0.64 -3.70 17.32
CA SER A 241 0.28 -5.10 17.06
C SER A 241 -0.99 -5.52 17.77
N ASP A 242 -1.79 -6.37 17.13
CA ASP A 242 -3.02 -6.92 17.71
C ASP A 242 -2.78 -8.11 18.65
N ALA A 243 -3.86 -8.76 19.09
CA ALA A 243 -3.81 -9.90 20.00
C ALA A 243 -3.13 -11.16 19.41
N GLU A 244 -2.95 -11.21 18.09
CA GLU A 244 -2.23 -12.27 17.36
C GLU A 244 -0.79 -11.84 17.01
N GLY A 245 -0.31 -10.73 17.57
CA GLY A 245 1.00 -10.17 17.25
C GLY A 245 1.10 -9.64 15.82
N LYS A 246 -0.03 -9.43 15.16
CA LYS A 246 -0.10 -9.03 13.75
C LYS A 246 -0.16 -7.51 13.65
N LEU A 247 0.59 -6.95 12.70
CA LEU A 247 0.45 -5.54 12.36
C LEU A 247 -0.85 -5.31 11.56
N PRO A 248 -1.58 -4.20 11.78
CA PRO A 248 -2.92 -3.98 11.25
C PRO A 248 -2.98 -3.79 9.73
N TYR A 249 -1.83 -3.61 9.08
CA TYR A 249 -1.73 -3.31 7.65
C TYR A 249 -1.28 -4.53 6.83
N VAL A 250 -1.82 -4.65 5.63
CA VAL A 250 -1.17 -5.38 4.54
C VAL A 250 -0.40 -4.37 3.69
N PHE A 251 0.92 -4.48 3.67
CA PHE A 251 1.80 -3.61 2.89
C PHE A 251 1.95 -4.15 1.48
N SER A 252 2.07 -3.29 0.49
CA SER A 252 2.24 -3.62 -0.93
C SER A 252 3.38 -2.77 -1.49
N MET A 253 4.49 -3.41 -1.84
CA MET A 253 5.74 -2.72 -2.18
C MET A 253 6.46 -3.41 -3.34
N PRO A 254 7.33 -2.69 -4.08
CA PRO A 254 8.18 -3.30 -5.10
C PRO A 254 9.10 -4.37 -4.52
N SER A 255 9.33 -5.46 -5.26
CA SER A 255 10.08 -6.63 -4.80
C SER A 255 11.57 -6.37 -4.52
N ASP A 256 12.14 -5.33 -5.13
CA ASP A 256 13.54 -4.95 -5.02
C ASP A 256 13.80 -3.92 -3.90
N VAL A 257 12.75 -3.49 -3.20
CA VAL A 257 12.85 -2.52 -2.11
C VAL A 257 13.13 -3.23 -0.79
N GLY A 258 14.04 -2.66 -0.01
CA GLY A 258 14.28 -3.05 1.37
C GLY A 258 13.40 -2.26 2.34
N PHE A 259 13.06 -2.86 3.47
CA PHE A 259 12.36 -2.19 4.56
C PHE A 259 12.93 -2.59 5.92
N GLN A 260 12.65 -1.75 6.90
CA GLN A 260 13.11 -1.90 8.27
C GLN A 260 11.90 -1.83 9.19
N LEU A 261 11.88 -2.71 10.19
CA LEU A 261 10.92 -2.67 11.29
C LEU A 261 11.68 -2.38 12.57
N THR A 262 11.20 -1.40 13.33
CA THR A 262 11.74 -1.05 14.65
C THR A 262 10.66 -1.28 15.68
N LEU A 263 10.85 -2.24 16.57
CA LEU A 263 10.00 -2.51 17.72
C LEU A 263 10.44 -1.64 18.90
N HIS A 264 9.50 -0.89 19.48
CA HIS A 264 9.69 -0.17 20.74
C HIS A 264 9.26 -1.08 21.88
N TYR A 265 10.23 -1.72 22.54
CA TYR A 265 10.01 -2.68 23.63
C TYR A 265 10.23 -2.01 24.99
N ASP A 266 9.70 -2.59 26.07
CA ASP A 266 9.70 -2.01 27.43
C ASP A 266 11.05 -1.36 27.81
N ASN A 267 11.01 -0.25 28.55
CA ASN A 267 12.17 0.57 28.98
C ASN A 267 12.89 1.39 27.87
N GLU A 268 12.17 1.79 26.82
CA GLU A 268 12.70 2.63 25.71
C GLU A 268 13.81 1.97 24.86
N GLU A 269 13.93 0.64 24.90
CA GLU A 269 14.84 -0.08 24.03
C GLU A 269 14.20 -0.38 22.66
N ASN A 270 14.95 -0.09 21.60
CA ASN A 270 14.51 -0.29 20.22
C ASN A 270 15.21 -1.49 19.60
N TYR A 271 14.42 -2.39 19.03
CA TYR A 271 14.90 -3.58 18.34
C TYR A 271 14.59 -3.46 16.87
N THR A 272 15.60 -3.62 16.01
CA THR A 272 15.46 -3.33 14.58
C THR A 272 15.81 -4.54 13.74
N ASN A 273 14.97 -4.84 12.76
CA ASN A 273 15.21 -5.87 11.74
C ASN A 273 15.04 -5.27 10.34
N GLU A 274 15.87 -5.70 9.40
CA GLU A 274 15.86 -5.28 8.00
C GLU A 274 15.59 -6.45 7.08
N TYR A 275 14.83 -6.20 6.02
CA TYR A 275 14.37 -7.22 5.08
C TYR A 275 14.35 -6.69 3.66
N LEU A 276 14.57 -7.59 2.70
CA LEU A 276 14.31 -7.34 1.28
C LEU A 276 12.97 -7.99 0.89
N VAL A 277 12.08 -7.25 0.21
CA VAL A 277 10.72 -7.74 -0.12
C VAL A 277 10.74 -9.03 -0.95
N SER A 278 11.70 -9.19 -1.84
CA SER A 278 11.85 -10.39 -2.67
C SER A 278 12.25 -11.64 -1.89
N GLU A 279 12.81 -11.51 -0.69
CA GLU A 279 13.35 -12.61 0.10
C GLU A 279 12.43 -13.11 1.22
N VAL A 280 11.35 -12.37 1.52
CA VAL A 280 10.45 -12.68 2.63
C VAL A 280 9.22 -13.44 2.19
N ASP A 281 8.67 -14.33 3.02
CA ASP A 281 7.39 -14.98 2.77
C ASP A 281 6.19 -14.10 3.14
N ASN A 282 4.98 -14.53 2.77
CA ASN A 282 3.73 -13.90 3.21
C ASN A 282 2.79 -14.96 3.82
N PRO A 283 2.43 -14.87 5.13
CA PRO A 283 2.83 -13.82 6.08
C PRO A 283 4.32 -13.88 6.43
N LEU A 284 4.89 -12.71 6.74
CA LEU A 284 6.24 -12.56 7.26
C LEU A 284 6.22 -12.62 8.78
N TYR A 285 6.96 -13.56 9.35
CA TYR A 285 7.23 -13.65 10.78
C TYR A 285 8.54 -12.94 11.12
N VAL A 286 8.46 -11.90 11.94
CA VAL A 286 9.58 -11.07 12.36
C VAL A 286 9.90 -11.39 13.80
N GLN A 287 10.97 -12.13 14.00
CA GLN A 287 11.48 -12.47 15.32
C GLN A 287 12.44 -11.38 15.80
N PHE A 288 12.08 -10.68 16.86
CA PHE A 288 12.96 -9.69 17.47
C PHE A 288 13.81 -10.34 18.56
N SER A 289 15.06 -9.91 18.68
CA SER A 289 15.99 -10.34 19.74
C SER A 289 15.67 -9.69 21.10
N THR A 290 14.39 -9.59 21.45
CA THR A 290 13.95 -9.04 22.74
C THR A 290 14.32 -9.99 23.87
N PRO A 291 14.58 -9.49 25.08
CA PRO A 291 14.64 -10.33 26.27
C PRO A 291 13.32 -11.13 26.35
N PRO A 292 13.39 -12.45 26.60
CA PRO A 292 12.18 -13.22 26.82
C PRO A 292 11.45 -12.58 27.99
N LYS A 293 10.13 -12.33 27.84
CA LYS A 293 9.35 -11.81 28.97
C LYS A 293 9.52 -12.79 30.12
N GLU A 294 10.04 -12.32 31.25
CA GLU A 294 10.19 -13.14 32.44
C GLU A 294 8.80 -13.73 32.76
N LYS A 295 8.66 -15.04 32.59
CA LYS A 295 7.53 -15.76 33.17
C LYS A 295 7.57 -15.44 34.66
N ILE A 296 6.46 -14.97 35.22
CA ILE A 296 6.36 -14.70 36.66
C ILE A 296 6.96 -15.92 37.37
N PRO A 297 8.04 -15.76 38.17
CA PRO A 297 8.74 -16.89 38.74
C PRO A 297 7.88 -17.51 39.82
N VAL A 298 7.03 -18.45 39.42
CA VAL A 298 6.20 -19.23 40.33
C VAL A 298 7.06 -20.35 40.92
N THR A 299 6.99 -20.54 42.22
CA THR A 299 7.67 -21.65 42.92
C THR A 299 6.66 -22.67 43.39
N GLU A 300 7.01 -23.96 43.34
CA GLU A 300 6.15 -25.07 43.74
C GLU A 300 6.87 -25.94 44.77
N VAL A 301 6.14 -26.32 45.82
CA VAL A 301 6.58 -27.31 46.80
C VAL A 301 5.38 -28.19 47.16
N HIS A 302 5.57 -29.51 47.17
CA HIS A 302 4.53 -30.45 47.56
C HIS A 302 4.96 -31.41 48.67
N GLN A 303 3.97 -32.11 49.23
CA GLN A 303 4.14 -33.24 50.13
C GLN A 303 3.21 -34.39 49.70
N PRO A 304 3.68 -35.65 49.69
CA PRO A 304 5.04 -36.07 50.03
C PRO A 304 6.06 -35.66 48.96
N ASP A 305 7.23 -35.20 49.41
CA ASP A 305 8.39 -34.91 48.53
C ASP A 305 9.13 -36.22 48.24
N ASP A 306 8.54 -37.02 47.35
CA ASP A 306 9.10 -38.28 46.89
C ASP A 306 9.23 -38.32 45.36
N VAL A 307 10.05 -39.24 44.86
CA VAL A 307 10.35 -39.36 43.43
C VAL A 307 9.17 -39.79 42.56
N ALA A 308 8.08 -40.27 43.16
CA ALA A 308 6.91 -40.75 42.43
C ALA A 308 5.85 -39.65 42.28
N THR A 309 5.82 -38.68 43.18
CA THR A 309 4.90 -37.54 43.15
C THR A 309 5.44 -36.46 42.22
N ILE A 310 4.61 -36.00 41.30
CA ILE A 310 4.97 -34.95 40.36
C ILE A 310 3.85 -33.92 40.31
N VAL A 311 4.20 -32.68 40.63
CA VAL A 311 3.37 -31.51 40.35
C VAL A 311 4.00 -30.76 39.18
N SER A 312 3.23 -30.56 38.12
CA SER A 312 3.67 -29.82 36.95
C SER A 312 2.79 -28.59 36.73
N LEU A 313 3.43 -27.50 36.29
CA LEU A 313 2.81 -26.19 36.05
C LEU A 313 2.96 -25.74 34.59
N PRO A 314 2.48 -26.51 33.58
CA PRO A 314 2.45 -26.03 32.20
C PRO A 314 1.53 -24.81 32.03
N GLU A 315 1.66 -24.15 30.89
CA GLU A 315 0.71 -23.12 30.46
C GLU A 315 -0.63 -23.76 30.09
N TRP A 316 -1.73 -23.11 30.43
CA TRP A 316 -3.06 -23.47 29.93
C TRP A 316 -3.22 -22.99 28.48
N ASN A 317 -3.23 -23.91 27.54
CA ASN A 317 -3.30 -23.62 26.11
C ASN A 317 -4.74 -23.26 25.71
N VAL A 318 -4.96 -22.00 25.31
CA VAL A 318 -6.28 -21.47 24.91
C VAL A 318 -6.92 -22.21 23.72
N GLU A 319 -6.11 -22.89 22.89
CA GLU A 319 -6.55 -23.63 21.72
C GLU A 319 -6.74 -25.13 21.94
N GLU A 320 -6.06 -25.71 22.92
CA GLU A 320 -6.04 -27.17 23.15
C GLU A 320 -6.74 -27.57 24.45
N ASP A 321 -6.56 -26.80 25.53
CA ASP A 321 -7.11 -27.12 26.84
C ASP A 321 -8.58 -26.66 26.95
N MET A 322 -9.37 -27.46 27.67
CA MET A 322 -10.79 -27.24 27.87
C MET A 322 -11.16 -27.52 29.32
N GLY A 323 -11.99 -26.67 29.90
CA GLY A 323 -12.57 -26.93 31.22
C GLY A 323 -13.51 -28.14 31.17
N ILE A 324 -13.66 -28.83 32.31
CA ILE A 324 -14.64 -29.90 32.47
C ILE A 324 -16.08 -29.44 32.19
N ASP A 325 -16.32 -28.13 32.29
CA ASP A 325 -17.58 -27.45 31.97
C ASP A 325 -17.82 -27.28 30.45
N GLY A 326 -16.86 -27.70 29.61
CA GLY A 326 -16.90 -27.61 28.16
C GLY A 326 -16.53 -26.23 27.61
N LYS A 327 -16.04 -25.30 28.43
CA LYS A 327 -15.64 -23.96 28.00
C LYS A 327 -14.14 -23.84 27.77
N ARG A 328 -13.77 -22.85 26.97
CA ARG A 328 -12.38 -22.39 26.79
C ARG A 328 -12.15 -21.12 27.59
N TYR A 329 -10.93 -20.95 28.07
CA TYR A 329 -10.52 -19.86 28.95
C TYR A 329 -9.39 -19.04 28.32
N GLY A 330 -9.14 -17.85 28.85
CA GLY A 330 -8.20 -16.84 28.31
C GLY A 330 -6.72 -17.18 28.48
N GLY A 331 -6.39 -18.38 28.94
CA GLY A 331 -5.03 -18.83 29.27
C GLY A 331 -4.78 -18.76 30.77
N GLY A 332 -3.57 -19.13 31.19
CA GLY A 332 -3.21 -19.20 32.60
C GLY A 332 -2.24 -20.34 32.90
N ILE A 333 -2.30 -20.86 34.12
CA ILE A 333 -1.45 -21.99 34.56
C ILE A 333 -2.31 -23.23 34.67
N LYS A 334 -1.89 -24.31 34.03
CA LYS A 334 -2.44 -25.65 34.21
C LYS A 334 -1.63 -26.35 35.29
N VAL A 335 -2.31 -26.90 36.29
CA VAL A 335 -1.69 -27.63 37.40
C VAL A 335 -2.08 -29.09 37.27
N SER A 336 -1.08 -29.97 37.19
CA SER A 336 -1.29 -31.41 37.15
C SER A 336 -0.52 -32.08 38.29
N ILE A 337 -1.27 -32.68 39.22
CA ILE A 337 -0.76 -33.42 40.37
C ILE A 337 -0.92 -34.91 40.09
N SER A 338 0.20 -35.63 40.06
CA SER A 338 0.25 -37.04 39.64
C SER A 338 1.14 -37.88 40.55
N ASP A 339 0.91 -39.19 40.57
CA ASP A 339 1.82 -40.17 41.15
C ASP A 339 2.10 -41.24 40.09
N MET A 340 3.39 -41.44 39.78
CA MET A 340 3.83 -42.30 38.70
C MET A 340 3.19 -43.71 38.72
N PHE A 341 2.96 -44.30 39.91
CA PHE A 341 2.37 -45.63 40.00
C PHE A 341 0.86 -45.60 39.80
N ILE A 342 0.17 -44.58 40.31
CA ILE A 342 -1.27 -44.39 40.12
C ILE A 342 -1.57 -44.11 38.65
N SER A 343 -0.82 -43.20 38.01
CA SER A 343 -0.98 -42.85 36.60
C SER A 343 -0.70 -44.03 35.66
N MET A 344 0.09 -45.02 36.09
CA MET A 344 0.34 -46.28 35.37
C MET A 344 -0.75 -47.36 35.60
N GLY A 345 -1.84 -47.03 36.29
CA GLY A 345 -2.99 -47.94 36.49
C GLY A 345 -2.89 -48.82 37.73
N SER A 346 -2.07 -48.45 38.72
CA SER A 346 -2.13 -49.06 40.04
C SER A 346 -3.45 -48.69 40.73
N ASN A 347 -4.09 -49.65 41.42
CA ASN A 347 -5.26 -49.40 42.27
C ASN A 347 -4.90 -48.70 43.59
N GLY A 348 -3.84 -47.91 43.60
CA GLY A 348 -3.39 -47.14 44.76
C GLY A 348 -4.14 -45.82 44.90
N SER A 349 -4.08 -45.27 46.09
CA SER A 349 -4.52 -43.90 46.38
C SER A 349 -3.40 -43.16 47.11
N LYS A 350 -3.32 -41.83 46.94
CA LYS A 350 -2.28 -41.02 47.56
C LYS A 350 -2.78 -39.61 47.82
N ASP A 351 -2.57 -39.13 49.05
CA ASP A 351 -2.80 -37.72 49.39
C ASP A 351 -1.56 -36.91 49.02
N VAL A 352 -1.78 -35.81 48.30
CA VAL A 352 -0.75 -34.86 47.88
C VAL A 352 -1.20 -33.45 48.21
N THR A 353 -0.39 -32.73 48.98
CA THR A 353 -0.56 -31.29 49.23
C THR A 353 0.45 -30.54 48.39
N SER A 354 0.00 -29.74 47.41
CA SER A 354 0.84 -28.85 46.61
C SER A 354 0.67 -27.41 47.04
N ARG A 355 1.77 -26.65 47.07
CA ARG A 355 1.82 -25.25 47.46
C ARG A 355 2.59 -24.46 46.42
N ILE A 356 1.85 -23.67 45.65
CA ILE A 356 2.35 -22.85 44.54
C ILE A 356 2.41 -21.40 45.04
N THR A 357 3.59 -20.78 45.02
CA THR A 357 3.80 -19.39 45.47
C THR A 357 4.02 -18.48 44.27
N ILE A 358 3.15 -17.48 44.14
CA ILE A 358 3.18 -16.44 43.11
C ILE A 358 3.70 -15.17 43.78
N PRO A 359 4.91 -14.68 43.43
CA PRO A 359 5.41 -13.42 43.95
C PRO A 359 4.58 -12.27 43.41
N LEU A 360 4.27 -11.29 44.27
CA LEU A 360 3.61 -10.05 43.90
C LEU A 360 4.69 -8.96 43.91
N ASP A 361 4.98 -8.35 42.76
CA ASP A 361 5.83 -7.17 42.76
C ASP A 361 5.05 -6.01 43.41
N GLY A 362 5.65 -5.30 44.36
CA GLY A 362 4.97 -4.25 45.12
C GLY A 362 4.65 -2.98 44.32
N ASN A 363 4.49 -3.09 42.99
CA ASN A 363 4.33 -1.98 42.06
C ASN A 363 3.04 -2.07 41.24
N TYR A 364 2.05 -2.84 41.69
CA TYR A 364 0.72 -2.85 41.09
C TYR A 364 -0.10 -1.65 41.55
N ASP A 365 -0.66 -0.89 40.59
CA ASP A 365 -1.67 0.14 40.85
C ASP A 365 -3.01 -0.46 41.34
N GLU A 366 -3.19 -1.77 41.17
CA GLU A 366 -4.37 -2.55 41.58
C GLU A 366 -3.97 -3.71 42.51
N THR A 367 -4.68 -3.86 43.62
CA THR A 367 -4.45 -4.93 44.61
C THR A 367 -5.41 -6.11 44.45
N ILE A 368 -6.20 -6.13 43.39
CA ILE A 368 -7.21 -7.16 43.13
C ILE A 368 -6.63 -8.21 42.21
N PHE A 369 -6.72 -9.47 42.64
CA PHE A 369 -6.37 -10.63 41.84
C PHE A 369 -7.63 -11.44 41.54
N GLU A 370 -7.95 -11.58 40.26
CA GLU A 370 -9.16 -12.24 39.79
C GLU A 370 -8.86 -13.32 38.75
N GLY A 371 -9.77 -14.30 38.66
CA GLY A 371 -9.66 -15.41 37.73
C GLY A 371 -10.62 -16.53 38.09
N VAL A 372 -10.37 -17.70 37.51
CA VAL A 372 -11.25 -18.86 37.63
C VAL A 372 -10.42 -20.12 37.87
N PHE A 373 -10.83 -20.92 38.86
CA PHE A 373 -10.41 -22.31 38.94
C PHE A 373 -11.39 -23.20 38.19
N VAL A 374 -10.87 -24.06 37.33
CA VAL A 374 -11.68 -25.02 36.57
C VAL A 374 -10.95 -26.35 36.49
N LEU A 375 -11.64 -27.47 36.71
CA LEU A 375 -11.01 -28.78 36.46
C LEU A 375 -10.77 -28.95 34.96
N ASP A 376 -9.66 -29.58 34.61
CA ASP A 376 -9.38 -29.94 33.22
C ASP A 376 -10.38 -31.00 32.73
N GLN A 377 -10.71 -30.98 31.44
CA GLN A 377 -11.63 -31.97 30.84
C GLN A 377 -11.22 -33.43 31.10
N SER A 378 -9.91 -33.72 31.25
CA SER A 378 -9.41 -35.06 31.60
C SER A 378 -9.90 -35.56 32.96
N MET A 379 -10.37 -34.67 33.85
CA MET A 379 -10.92 -35.05 35.15
C MET A 379 -12.32 -35.66 35.06
N TYR A 380 -12.99 -35.59 33.91
CA TYR A 380 -14.36 -36.11 33.78
C TYR A 380 -14.44 -37.60 34.12
N GLY A 381 -15.18 -37.93 35.18
CA GLY A 381 -15.33 -39.31 35.66
C GLY A 381 -14.12 -39.87 36.41
N SER A 382 -13.14 -39.03 36.75
CA SER A 382 -12.04 -39.38 37.66
C SER A 382 -12.55 -39.66 39.08
N ASN A 383 -11.86 -40.56 39.79
CA ASN A 383 -12.08 -40.80 41.23
C ASN A 383 -11.18 -39.92 42.12
N SER A 384 -10.29 -39.13 41.53
CA SER A 384 -9.44 -38.20 42.27
C SER A 384 -10.26 -36.99 42.71
N THR A 385 -10.02 -36.55 43.93
CA THR A 385 -10.69 -35.38 44.52
C THR A 385 -9.65 -34.38 44.99
N GLY A 386 -10.08 -33.16 45.27
CA GLY A 386 -9.20 -32.20 45.90
C GLY A 386 -9.91 -30.94 46.36
N THR A 387 -9.19 -30.12 47.11
CA THR A 387 -9.61 -28.77 47.50
C THR A 387 -8.55 -27.79 47.05
N ILE A 388 -8.96 -26.70 46.41
CA ILE A 388 -8.07 -25.62 45.98
C ILE A 388 -8.39 -24.39 46.82
N SER A 389 -7.37 -23.81 47.45
CA SER A 389 -7.49 -22.62 48.28
C SER A 389 -6.48 -21.55 47.86
N ILE A 390 -6.88 -20.28 47.96
CA ILE A 390 -5.97 -19.15 47.86
C ILE A 390 -5.63 -18.68 49.27
N LEU A 391 -4.34 -18.55 49.57
CA LEU A 391 -3.86 -17.93 50.79
C LEU A 391 -3.12 -16.62 50.50
N ILE A 392 -3.43 -15.61 51.30
CA ILE A 392 -2.72 -14.32 51.34
C ILE A 392 -2.22 -14.15 52.77
N ASN A 393 -0.94 -13.86 52.96
CA ASN A 393 -0.30 -13.82 54.29
C ASN A 393 -0.55 -15.09 55.14
N ASN A 394 -0.65 -16.26 54.49
CA ASN A 394 -1.02 -17.56 55.07
C ASN A 394 -2.44 -17.67 55.64
N GLU A 395 -3.34 -16.72 55.37
CA GLU A 395 -4.75 -16.82 55.68
C GLU A 395 -5.54 -17.24 54.44
N GLU A 396 -6.44 -18.22 54.59
CA GLU A 396 -7.31 -18.66 53.50
C GLU A 396 -8.34 -17.58 53.20
N VAL A 397 -8.29 -17.04 51.98
CA VAL A 397 -9.20 -16.00 51.49
C VAL A 397 -10.24 -16.53 50.51
N PHE A 398 -9.99 -17.71 49.94
CA PHE A 398 -10.86 -18.37 48.97
C PHE A 398 -10.65 -19.88 49.04
N THR A 399 -11.71 -20.65 48.81
CA THR A 399 -11.65 -22.10 48.64
C THR A 399 -12.73 -22.57 47.66
N THR A 400 -12.42 -23.60 46.87
CA THR A 400 -13.40 -24.31 46.04
C THR A 400 -14.30 -25.24 46.87
N GLY A 401 -13.90 -25.55 48.10
CA GLY A 401 -14.34 -26.77 48.79
C GLY A 401 -13.85 -28.03 48.06
N GLU A 402 -14.33 -29.18 48.52
CA GLU A 402 -13.99 -30.47 47.89
C GLU A 402 -14.64 -30.58 46.50
N ILE A 403 -13.83 -30.85 45.49
CA ILE A 403 -14.22 -31.02 44.09
C ILE A 403 -13.72 -32.37 43.56
N ASP A 404 -14.49 -32.97 42.65
CA ASP A 404 -14.21 -34.27 42.06
C ASP A 404 -14.47 -34.27 40.54
N GLY A 405 -14.29 -35.42 39.88
CA GLY A 405 -14.56 -35.58 38.45
C GLY A 405 -16.02 -35.41 38.00
N ASN A 406 -16.94 -35.12 38.92
CA ASN A 406 -18.35 -34.79 38.65
C ASN A 406 -18.65 -33.30 38.88
N THR A 407 -17.72 -32.52 39.43
CA THR A 407 -17.86 -31.08 39.60
C THR A 407 -17.69 -30.37 38.26
N LEU A 408 -18.80 -30.11 37.57
CA LEU A 408 -18.82 -29.47 36.25
C LEU A 408 -18.81 -27.93 36.29
N ASN A 409 -18.73 -27.32 37.47
CA ASN A 409 -18.74 -25.87 37.61
C ASN A 409 -17.31 -25.34 37.70
N ALA A 410 -17.10 -24.16 37.11
CA ALA A 410 -15.91 -23.37 37.35
C ALA A 410 -16.12 -22.47 38.58
N PHE A 411 -15.03 -22.09 39.23
CA PHE A 411 -15.01 -21.37 40.49
C PHE A 411 -14.31 -20.02 40.31
N PRO A 412 -15.05 -18.96 39.96
CA PRO A 412 -14.48 -17.63 39.89
C PRO A 412 -14.07 -17.15 41.28
N PHE A 413 -12.96 -16.45 41.35
CA PHE A 413 -12.47 -15.80 42.56
C PHE A 413 -12.11 -14.34 42.25
N ASN A 414 -12.21 -13.52 43.29
CA ASN A 414 -11.77 -12.14 43.29
C ASN A 414 -11.26 -11.87 44.71
N VAL A 415 -9.94 -11.72 44.85
CA VAL A 415 -9.26 -11.60 46.14
C VAL A 415 -8.41 -10.34 46.15
N ASP A 416 -8.47 -9.58 47.25
CA ASP A 416 -7.63 -8.41 47.46
C ASP A 416 -6.38 -8.81 48.26
N PHE A 417 -5.20 -8.62 47.67
CA PHE A 417 -3.93 -8.96 48.31
C PHE A 417 -3.30 -7.82 49.09
N GLY A 418 -3.85 -6.60 49.00
CA GLY A 418 -3.33 -5.43 49.70
C GLY A 418 -1.82 -5.27 49.54
N ASP A 419 -1.11 -5.28 50.67
CA ASP A 419 0.35 -5.13 50.73
C ASP A 419 1.11 -6.47 50.82
N ALA A 420 0.49 -7.60 50.44
CA ALA A 420 1.14 -8.91 50.53
C ALA A 420 2.26 -9.09 49.48
N ASP A 421 3.38 -9.66 49.89
CA ASP A 421 4.53 -9.92 49.00
C ASP A 421 4.32 -11.14 48.07
N SER A 422 3.34 -11.99 48.39
CA SER A 422 3.03 -13.18 47.59
C SER A 422 1.63 -13.70 47.85
N LEU A 423 1.12 -14.42 46.84
CA LEU A 423 -0.12 -15.17 46.89
C LEU A 423 0.18 -16.65 46.74
N ILE A 424 -0.55 -17.49 47.47
CA ILE A 424 -0.29 -18.93 47.51
C ILE A 424 -1.51 -19.70 47.07
N ILE A 425 -1.36 -20.56 46.06
CA ILE A 425 -2.36 -21.56 45.70
C ILE A 425 -2.00 -22.85 46.42
N LEU A 426 -2.85 -23.25 47.36
CA LEU A 426 -2.74 -24.51 48.08
C LEU A 426 -3.73 -25.50 47.47
N THR A 427 -3.24 -26.67 47.10
CA THR A 427 -4.09 -27.78 46.64
C THR A 427 -3.89 -28.98 47.53
N GLU A 428 -4.96 -29.48 48.11
CA GLU A 428 -4.98 -30.75 48.83
C GLU A 428 -5.73 -31.77 47.97
N ALA A 429 -4.99 -32.64 47.29
CA ALA A 429 -5.53 -33.62 46.34
C ALA A 429 -5.45 -35.04 46.91
N HIS A 430 -6.53 -35.79 46.77
CA HIS A 430 -6.57 -37.23 46.95
C HIS A 430 -6.55 -37.90 45.57
N LEU A 431 -5.39 -38.42 45.18
CA LEU A 431 -5.23 -39.14 43.92
C LEU A 431 -5.80 -40.55 44.07
N SER A 432 -6.67 -40.94 43.14
CA SER A 432 -7.26 -42.27 43.09
C SER A 432 -7.47 -42.66 41.63
N SER A 433 -6.74 -43.68 41.17
CA SER A 433 -6.77 -44.22 39.79
C SER A 433 -6.44 -43.25 38.64
N SER A 434 -6.29 -41.94 38.89
CA SER A 434 -5.85 -40.94 37.92
C SER A 434 -5.19 -39.75 38.61
N ASP A 435 -4.71 -38.81 37.81
CA ASP A 435 -4.16 -37.53 38.27
C ASP A 435 -5.28 -36.60 38.76
N PHE A 436 -4.90 -35.49 39.42
CA PHE A 436 -5.77 -34.36 39.74
C PHE A 436 -5.28 -33.13 38.96
N VAL A 437 -6.11 -32.65 38.02
CA VAL A 437 -5.71 -31.66 37.01
C VAL A 437 -6.71 -30.51 36.97
N TYR A 438 -6.21 -29.28 37.08
CA TYR A 438 -7.03 -28.07 37.04
C TYR A 438 -6.30 -26.90 36.37
N GLY A 439 -7.06 -25.89 35.97
CA GLY A 439 -6.57 -24.61 35.47
C GLY A 439 -6.80 -23.51 36.49
N PHE A 440 -5.78 -22.68 36.68
CA PHE A 440 -5.85 -21.34 37.24
C PHE A 440 -5.81 -20.36 36.05
N VAL A 441 -6.97 -19.86 35.63
CA VAL A 441 -7.16 -19.24 34.31
C VAL A 441 -7.94 -17.93 34.33
N ALA A 442 -7.75 -17.10 33.32
CA ALA A 442 -8.57 -15.91 33.10
C ALA A 442 -9.88 -16.25 32.37
N GLU A 443 -10.97 -15.52 32.63
CA GLU A 443 -12.14 -15.55 31.75
C GLU A 443 -11.77 -14.99 30.36
N LYS A 444 -12.45 -15.49 29.32
CA LYS A 444 -12.19 -15.10 27.92
C LYS A 444 -13.01 -13.88 27.51
#